data_AF-A0A436EBZ4-F1
#
_entry.id   AF-A0A436EBZ4-F1
#
_cell.length_a   1.000
_cell.length_b   1.000
_cell.length_c   1.000
_cell.angle_alpha   90.00
_cell.angle_beta   90.00
_cell.angle_gamma   90.00
#
_symmetry.space_group_name_H-M   'P 1'
#
loop_
_entity.id
_entity.type
_entity.pdbx_description
1 polymer ?
#
loop_
_entity_poly.entity_id
_entity_poly.type
_entity_poly.pdbx_seq_one_letter_code
_entity_poly.pdbx_strand_id
1 'polypeptide(L)' 'MADDTASPLSSTHGAPRDADRQRLLAHDRQARILAFLRRTGSLTVAAAAAELAVSDMTIRRDLVELEREGRLV' A
#
# COMPACT_ATOMS: atom_id res chain seq x y z
N MET A 1 2.91 7.51 -53.99
CA MET A 1 2.08 8.65 -53.53
C MET A 1 1.25 8.11 -52.38
N ALA A 2 1.87 7.96 -51.21
CA ALA A 2 1.75 8.86 -50.04
C ALA A 2 0.58 8.38 -49.17
N ASP A 3 0.66 8.07 -47.88
CA ASP A 3 1.59 8.35 -46.77
C ASP A 3 1.37 7.17 -45.78
N ASP A 4 2.39 6.58 -45.16
CA ASP A 4 2.84 6.92 -43.79
C ASP A 4 1.66 7.11 -42.81
N THR A 5 1.41 6.23 -41.85
CA THR A 5 2.23 6.19 -40.63
C THR A 5 1.90 4.95 -39.82
N ALA A 6 2.96 4.28 -39.38
CA ALA A 6 2.95 3.49 -38.18
C ALA A 6 2.53 4.36 -36.98
N SER A 7 1.70 3.84 -36.07
CA SER A 7 2.17 3.64 -34.70
C SER A 7 1.16 2.95 -33.79
N PRO A 8 1.64 2.07 -32.90
CA PRO A 8 0.86 1.38 -31.89
C PRO A 8 0.68 2.31 -30.70
N LEU A 9 -0.57 2.60 -30.32
CA LEU A 9 -0.81 3.22 -29.02
C LEU A 9 -0.85 2.12 -27.96
N SER A 10 0.36 1.65 -27.62
CA SER A 10 0.63 1.16 -26.27
C SER A 10 0.31 2.30 -25.31
N SER A 11 -0.87 2.27 -24.71
CA SER A 11 -1.19 3.05 -23.52
C SER A 11 -0.45 2.46 -22.31
N THR A 12 0.88 2.46 -22.38
CA THR A 12 1.77 2.24 -21.24
C THR A 12 1.89 3.57 -20.54
N HIS A 13 0.92 3.92 -19.70
CA HIS A 13 1.08 4.93 -18.65
C HIS A 13 0.00 4.72 -17.57
N GLY A 14 0.14 3.63 -16.80
CA GLY A 14 -0.50 3.54 -15.49
C GLY A 14 0.09 4.64 -14.60
N ALA A 15 -0.76 5.55 -14.14
CA ALA A 15 -0.36 6.87 -13.67
C ALA A 15 0.46 6.83 -12.36
N PRO A 16 1.51 7.67 -12.22
CA PRO A 16 2.24 7.86 -10.94
C PRO A 16 1.33 8.34 -9.80
N ARG A 17 0.16 8.89 -10.12
CA ARG A 17 -0.83 9.40 -9.15
C ARG A 17 -1.51 8.30 -8.34
N ASP A 18 -1.71 7.12 -8.92
CA ASP A 18 -2.34 6.01 -8.20
C ASP A 18 -1.36 5.36 -7.24
N ALA A 19 -0.09 5.21 -7.63
CA ALA A 19 0.95 4.70 -6.75
C ALA A 19 1.21 5.63 -5.56
N ASP A 20 1.25 6.95 -5.76
CA ASP A 20 1.43 7.91 -4.68
C ASP A 20 0.21 7.97 -3.76
N ARG A 21 -1.00 7.88 -4.31
CA ARG A 21 -2.22 7.72 -3.48
C ARG A 21 -2.19 6.42 -2.69
N GLN A 22 -1.78 5.32 -3.31
CA GLN A 22 -1.65 4.02 -2.64
C GLN A 22 -0.63 4.08 -1.49
N ARG A 23 0.48 4.81 -1.69
CA ARG A 23 1.51 5.04 -0.66
C ARG A 23 1.00 5.93 0.47
N LEU A 24 0.29 7.01 0.17
CA LEU A 24 -0.34 7.85 1.20
C LEU A 24 -1.33 7.02 2.04
N LEU A 25 -2.16 6.20 1.38
CA LEU A 25 -3.06 5.27 2.06
C LEU A 25 -2.31 4.20 2.87
N ALA A 26 -1.13 3.77 2.42
CA ALA A 26 -0.28 2.85 3.15
C ALA A 26 0.29 3.50 4.42
N HIS A 27 0.81 4.72 4.34
CA HIS A 27 1.32 5.44 5.49
C HIS A 27 0.23 5.70 6.55
N ASP A 28 -0.97 6.08 6.11
CA ASP A 28 -2.12 6.25 7.01
C ASP A 28 -2.53 4.92 7.68
N ARG A 29 -2.54 3.81 6.92
CA ARG A 29 -2.79 2.48 7.47
C ARG A 29 -1.74 2.08 8.50
N GLN A 30 -0.45 2.23 8.18
CA GLN A 30 0.66 1.97 9.09
C GLN A 30 0.55 2.78 10.39
N ALA A 31 0.20 4.07 10.29
CA ALA A 31 -0.01 4.92 11.45
C ALA A 31 -1.17 4.41 12.33
N ARG A 32 -2.27 3.94 11.73
CA ARG A 32 -3.39 3.32 12.46
C ARG A 32 -3.00 2.00 13.13
N ILE A 33 -2.22 1.15 12.44
CA ILE A 33 -1.68 -0.11 12.99
C ILE A 33 -0.84 0.16 14.23
N LEU A 34 0.08 1.12 14.15
CA LEU A 34 0.92 1.51 15.29
C LEU A 34 0.11 2.13 16.41
N ALA A 35 -0.86 2.99 16.11
CA ALA A 35 -1.74 3.57 17.12
C ALA A 35 -2.56 2.49 17.85
N PHE A 36 -3.01 1.45 17.13
CA PHE A 36 -3.69 0.30 17.71
C PHE A 36 -2.74 -0.48 18.63
N LEU A 37 -1.57 -0.87 18.11
CA LEU A 37 -0.52 -1.57 18.88
C LEU A 37 -0.12 -0.83 20.16
N ARG A 38 0.02 0.50 20.11
CA ARG A 38 0.35 1.32 21.30
C ARG A 38 -0.76 1.31 22.35
N ARG A 39 -2.02 1.08 21.97
CA ARG A 39 -3.16 1.01 22.90
C ARG A 39 -3.38 -0.39 23.46
N THR A 40 -3.28 -1.42 22.62
CA THR A 40 -3.61 -2.81 22.98
C THR A 40 -2.39 -3.64 23.38
N GLY A 41 -1.18 -3.21 23.03
CA GLY A 41 0.07 -3.93 23.22
C GLY A 41 0.28 -5.08 22.22
N SER A 42 -0.79 -5.61 21.63
CA SER A 42 -0.72 -6.65 20.59
C SER A 42 -1.83 -6.48 19.55
N LEU A 43 -1.60 -7.06 18.38
CA LEU A 43 -2.44 -6.95 17.19
C LEU A 43 -2.35 -8.29 16.44
N THR A 44 -3.48 -8.79 15.94
CA THR A 44 -3.48 -9.88 14.97
C THR A 44 -3.66 -9.31 13.56
N VAL A 45 -3.04 -9.97 12.58
CA VAL A 45 -3.17 -9.59 11.16
C VAL A 45 -4.63 -9.53 10.74
N ALA A 46 -5.44 -10.52 11.14
CA ALA A 46 -6.85 -10.61 10.80
C ALA A 46 -7.68 -9.46 11.39
N ALA A 47 -7.42 -9.05 12.64
CA ALA A 47 -8.13 -7.93 13.26
C ALA A 47 -7.78 -6.61 12.56
N ALA A 48 -6.49 -6.40 12.25
CA ALA A 48 -6.03 -5.22 11.52
C ALA A 48 -6.63 -5.14 10.11
N ALA A 49 -6.70 -6.29 9.43
CA ALA A 49 -7.26 -6.43 8.09
C ALA A 49 -8.74 -6.07 8.06
N ALA A 50 -9.51 -6.59 9.03
CA ALA A 50 -10.93 -6.28 9.19
C ALA A 50 -11.17 -4.79 9.49
N GLU A 51 -10.42 -4.21 10.43
CA GLU A 51 -10.56 -2.80 10.83
C GLU A 51 -10.21 -1.82 9.69
N LEU A 52 -9.21 -2.18 8.88
CA LEU A 52 -8.73 -1.33 7.79
C LEU A 52 -9.34 -1.67 6.43
N ALA A 53 -10.26 -2.64 6.39
CA ALA A 53 -10.90 -3.16 5.17
C ALA A 53 -9.89 -3.51 4.06
N VAL A 54 -8.78 -4.16 4.43
CA VAL A 54 -7.74 -4.61 3.50
C VAL A 54 -7.48 -6.10 3.65
N SER A 55 -6.71 -6.68 2.71
CA SER A 55 -6.31 -8.08 2.81
C SER A 55 -5.24 -8.29 3.88
N ASP A 56 -5.22 -9.48 4.47
CA ASP A 56 -4.16 -9.95 5.38
C ASP A 56 -2.75 -9.79 4.79
N MET A 57 -2.59 -10.04 3.49
CA MET A 57 -1.32 -9.88 2.80
C MET A 57 -0.85 -8.41 2.76
N THR A 58 -1.79 -7.46 2.66
CA THR A 58 -1.49 -6.04 2.72
C THR A 58 -1.03 -5.64 4.12
N ILE A 59 -1.69 -6.15 5.16
CA ILE A 59 -1.26 -5.93 6.56
C ILE A 59 0.11 -6.53 6.82
N ARG A 60 0.36 -7.78 6.41
CA ARG A 60 1.68 -8.41 6.57
C ARG A 60 2.77 -7.60 5.89
N ARG A 61 2.51 -7.10 4.68
CA ARG A 61 3.47 -6.24 3.98
C ARG A 61 3.76 -4.98 4.78
N ASP A 62 2.73 -4.29 5.26
CA ASP A 62 2.91 -3.09 6.08
C ASP A 62 3.67 -3.37 7.39
N LEU A 63 3.39 -4.50 8.06
CA LEU A 63 4.12 -4.90 9.28
C LEU A 63 5.60 -5.14 8.97
N VAL A 64 5.92 -5.85 7.89
CA VAL A 64 7.31 -6.07 7.45
C VAL A 64 8.01 -4.75 7.11
N GLU A 65 7.34 -3.82 6.44
CA GLU A 65 7.92 -2.50 6.18
C GLU A 65 8.12 -1.71 7.49
N LEU A 66 7.17 -1.77 8.43
CA LEU A 66 7.30 -1.14 9.76
C LEU A 66 8.45 -1.72 10.58
N GLU A 67 8.68 -3.04 10.53
CA GLU A 67 9.84 -3.69 11.15
C GLU A 67 11.15 -3.24 10.49
N ARG A 68 11.18 -3.18 9.15
CA ARG A 68 12.34 -2.69 8.39
C ARG A 68 12.68 -1.24 8.70
N GLU A 69 11.66 -0.41 8.92
CA GLU A 69 11.80 0.99 9.34
C GLU A 69 12.18 1.13 10.83
N GLY A 70 12.23 0.04 11.60
CA GLY A 70 12.53 0.05 13.04
C GLY A 70 11.40 0.64 13.90
N ARG A 71 10.17 0.68 13.35
CA ARG A 71 8.97 1.20 14.04
C ARG A 71 8.20 0.10 14.76
N LEU A 72 8.51 -1.16 14.48
CA LEU A 72 7.99 -2.35 15.13
C LEU A 72 9.18 -3.23 15.58
N VAL A 73 9.10 -3.81 16.78
CA VAL A 73 10.14 -4.66 17.39
C VAL A 73 9.56 -5.94 17.97
#